data_AF-A0AAY4DB24-F1
#
_entry.id   AF-A0AAY4DB24-F1
#
_cell.length_a   1.000
_cell.length_b   1.000
_cell.length_c   1.000
_cell.angle_alpha   90.00
_cell.angle_beta   90.00
_cell.angle_gamma   90.00
#
_symmetry.space_group_name_H-M   'P 1'
#
loop_
_entity.id
_entity.type
_entity.pdbx_description
1 polymer ?
#
loop_
_entity_poly.entity_id
_entity_poly.type
_entity_poly.pdbx_seq_one_letter_code
_entity_poly.pdbx_strand_id
1 'polypeptide(L)'
;MANQLRERHQGLKKKYRELIDGDPTLPPEKRNQVNLAQLLRDSRERSKQLTEEVKELSHRLAEAQGDNKLLRMTITKQRLGDEEVGARHFPAHEREDLVRQLEKAGQQKDELEQSLKALSDELQDVKAERVVFREKADRLNLELNHILGGQETRIIDVDALCMENRYLHERLKQVQEEVTLLKTNIMKYKTALERRKNTKVGGKSNSSILTGVLSAKQVQELLSEDNGCSLPATPQSISDLKSLATALLETIHEKNIIIQHQRQTNRILGNRVSELERKLKTLEVSGLWSLPGGGLN
;
A
#
# COMPACT_ATOMS: atom_id res chain seq x y z
N MET A 1 -20.46 -96.39 22.01
CA MET A 1 -20.45 -96.52 20.53
C MET A 1 -20.78 -97.96 20.07
N ALA A 2 -20.11 -99.00 20.59
CA ALA A 2 -20.41 -100.41 20.24
C ALA A 2 -21.85 -100.85 20.57
N ASN A 3 -22.41 -100.44 21.72
CA ASN A 3 -23.77 -100.78 22.12
C ASN A 3 -24.85 -100.15 21.21
N GLN A 4 -24.65 -98.90 20.78
CA GLN A 4 -25.56 -98.23 19.83
C GLN A 4 -25.56 -98.91 18.46
N LEU A 5 -24.39 -99.34 17.97
CA LEU A 5 -24.30 -100.10 16.72
C LEU A 5 -24.98 -101.47 16.85
N ARG A 6 -24.82 -102.13 18.01
CA ARG A 6 -25.47 -103.43 18.31
C ARG A 6 -26.98 -103.29 18.41
N GLU A 7 -27.49 -102.24 19.04
CA GLU A 7 -28.93 -101.92 19.09
C GLU A 7 -29.48 -101.59 17.70
N ARG A 8 -28.77 -100.78 16.90
CA ARG A 8 -29.20 -100.46 15.53
C ARG A 8 -29.24 -101.71 14.65
N HIS A 9 -28.26 -102.59 14.80
CA HIS A 9 -28.18 -103.84 14.06
C HIS A 9 -29.22 -104.87 14.54
N GLN A 10 -29.52 -104.94 15.85
CA GLN A 10 -30.62 -105.74 16.38
C GLN A 10 -31.98 -105.19 15.94
N GLY A 11 -32.15 -103.87 15.94
CA GLY A 11 -33.36 -103.19 15.45
C GLY A 11 -33.58 -103.44 13.96
N LEU A 12 -32.54 -103.34 13.14
CA LEU A 12 -32.61 -103.75 11.73
C LEU A 12 -32.95 -105.24 11.61
N LYS A 13 -32.25 -106.12 12.33
CA LYS A 13 -32.50 -107.58 12.29
C LYS A 13 -33.91 -107.95 12.75
N LYS A 14 -34.51 -107.16 13.64
CA LYS A 14 -35.90 -107.31 14.09
C LYS A 14 -36.88 -106.84 13.00
N LYS A 15 -36.67 -105.64 12.44
CA LYS A 15 -37.45 -105.12 11.30
C LYS A 15 -37.40 -106.03 10.08
N TYR A 16 -36.22 -106.58 9.74
CA TYR A 16 -36.07 -107.54 8.64
C TYR A 16 -36.81 -108.85 8.91
N ARG A 17 -36.86 -109.33 10.17
CA ARG A 17 -37.67 -110.50 10.53
C ARG A 17 -39.17 -110.22 10.45
N GLU A 18 -39.61 -109.06 10.94
CA GLU A 18 -41.02 -108.63 10.85
C GLU A 18 -41.48 -108.48 9.38
N LEU A 19 -40.60 -108.01 8.48
CA LEU A 19 -40.83 -107.93 7.04
C LEU A 19 -40.87 -109.31 6.34
N ILE A 20 -40.24 -110.34 6.90
CA ILE A 20 -40.20 -111.70 6.32
C ILE A 20 -41.35 -112.54 6.85
N ASP A 21 -41.64 -112.48 8.15
CA ASP A 21 -42.59 -113.38 8.80
C ASP A 21 -44.06 -112.92 8.69
N GLY A 22 -44.32 -111.63 8.47
CA GLY A 22 -45.66 -111.06 8.28
C GLY A 22 -46.63 -111.34 9.44
N ASP A 23 -47.92 -111.06 9.25
CA ASP A 23 -48.95 -111.34 10.25
C ASP A 23 -49.17 -112.86 10.42
N PRO A 24 -48.94 -113.44 11.63
CA PRO A 24 -48.99 -114.89 11.86
C PRO A 24 -50.37 -115.54 11.63
N THR A 25 -51.44 -114.75 11.46
CA THR A 25 -52.82 -115.23 11.26
C THR A 25 -53.15 -115.65 9.81
N LEU A 26 -52.28 -115.32 8.84
CA LEU A 26 -52.51 -115.60 7.41
C LEU A 26 -51.62 -116.73 6.88
N PRO A 27 -52.05 -117.53 5.88
CA PRO A 27 -51.22 -118.52 5.18
C PRO A 27 -49.96 -117.89 4.55
N PRO A 28 -48.84 -118.62 4.44
CA PRO A 28 -47.55 -118.08 3.96
C PRO A 28 -47.64 -117.44 2.55
N GLU A 29 -48.46 -118.00 1.66
CA GLU A 29 -48.71 -117.42 0.34
C GLU A 29 -49.40 -116.05 0.40
N LYS A 30 -50.35 -115.86 1.34
CA LYS A 30 -51.03 -114.58 1.53
C LYS A 30 -50.15 -113.54 2.21
N ARG A 31 -49.21 -113.94 3.09
CA ARG A 31 -48.24 -113.01 3.71
C ARG A 31 -47.27 -112.43 2.69
N ASN A 32 -46.72 -113.27 1.82
CA ASN A 32 -45.83 -112.82 0.75
C ASN A 32 -46.54 -111.85 -0.21
N GLN A 33 -47.82 -112.11 -0.51
CA GLN A 33 -48.64 -111.19 -1.31
C GLN A 33 -48.89 -109.85 -0.61
N VAL A 34 -49.20 -109.84 0.69
CA VAL A 34 -49.41 -108.61 1.47
C VAL A 34 -48.11 -107.80 1.60
N ASN A 35 -46.98 -108.45 1.88
CA ASN A 35 -45.67 -107.79 1.96
C ASN A 35 -45.20 -107.22 0.62
N LEU A 36 -45.40 -107.96 -0.47
CA LEU A 36 -45.13 -107.47 -1.82
C LEU A 36 -46.04 -106.28 -2.16
N ALA A 37 -47.33 -106.35 -1.82
CA ALA A 37 -48.26 -105.24 -2.02
C ALA A 37 -47.90 -104.00 -1.19
N GLN A 38 -47.38 -104.17 0.03
CA GLN A 38 -46.88 -103.07 0.85
C GLN A 38 -45.60 -102.47 0.24
N LEU A 39 -44.62 -103.28 -0.16
CA LEU A 39 -43.39 -102.80 -0.78
C LEU A 39 -43.66 -102.06 -2.10
N LEU A 40 -44.61 -102.54 -2.90
CA LEU A 40 -45.07 -101.87 -4.12
C LEU A 40 -45.78 -100.55 -3.80
N ARG A 41 -46.58 -100.48 -2.73
CA ARG A 41 -47.20 -99.22 -2.26
C ARG A 41 -46.15 -98.23 -1.81
N ASP A 42 -45.22 -98.63 -0.95
CA ASP A 42 -44.12 -97.80 -0.47
C ASP A 42 -43.22 -97.34 -1.63
N SER A 43 -42.93 -98.21 -2.60
CA SER A 43 -42.16 -97.85 -3.80
C SER A 43 -42.90 -96.83 -4.66
N ARG A 44 -44.22 -96.98 -4.83
CA ARG A 44 -45.06 -96.02 -5.55
C ARG A 44 -45.12 -94.69 -4.80
N GLU A 45 -45.22 -94.71 -3.48
CA GLU A 45 -45.24 -93.51 -2.64
C GLU A 45 -43.90 -92.77 -2.67
N ARG A 46 -42.78 -93.48 -2.54
CA ARG A 46 -41.43 -92.90 -2.75
C ARG A 46 -41.26 -92.34 -4.16
N SER A 47 -41.78 -93.04 -5.17
CA SER A 47 -41.76 -92.52 -6.54
C SER A 47 -42.57 -91.24 -6.67
N LYS A 48 -43.74 -91.14 -6.01
CA LYS A 48 -44.54 -89.92 -5.96
C LYS A 48 -43.79 -88.78 -5.25
N GLN A 49 -43.23 -89.04 -4.08
CA GLN A 49 -42.43 -88.05 -3.33
C GLN A 49 -41.24 -87.55 -4.16
N LEU A 50 -40.48 -88.44 -4.79
CA LEU A 50 -39.38 -88.06 -5.68
C LEU A 50 -39.87 -87.24 -6.88
N THR A 51 -41.04 -87.56 -7.46
CA THR A 51 -41.58 -86.73 -8.55
C THR A 51 -42.02 -85.35 -8.08
N GLU A 52 -42.47 -85.20 -6.84
CA GLU A 52 -42.80 -83.91 -6.23
C GLU A 52 -41.53 -83.12 -5.93
N GLU A 53 -40.50 -83.75 -5.36
CA GLU A 53 -39.19 -83.13 -5.12
C GLU A 53 -38.54 -82.67 -6.44
N VAL A 54 -38.61 -83.47 -7.51
CA VAL A 54 -38.10 -83.08 -8.82
C VAL A 54 -38.85 -81.85 -9.36
N LYS A 55 -40.18 -81.79 -9.18
CA LYS A 55 -40.96 -80.60 -9.57
C LYS A 55 -40.55 -79.38 -8.75
N GLU A 56 -40.41 -79.51 -7.44
CA GLU A 56 -40.00 -78.41 -6.57
C GLU A 56 -38.60 -77.91 -6.92
N LEU A 57 -37.64 -78.81 -7.11
CA LEU A 57 -36.28 -78.47 -7.52
C LEU A 57 -36.26 -77.79 -8.89
N SER A 58 -37.08 -78.25 -9.84
CA SER A 58 -37.21 -77.62 -11.15
C SER A 58 -37.77 -76.19 -11.06
N HIS A 59 -38.71 -75.96 -10.15
CA HIS A 59 -39.29 -74.64 -9.91
C HIS A 59 -38.27 -73.69 -9.29
N ARG A 60 -37.57 -74.12 -8.23
CA ARG A 60 -36.50 -73.34 -7.59
C ARG A 60 -35.36 -73.02 -8.55
N LEU A 61 -35.02 -73.95 -9.46
CA LEU A 61 -34.03 -73.70 -10.50
C LEU A 61 -34.50 -72.61 -11.46
N ALA A 62 -35.76 -72.62 -11.88
CA ALA A 62 -36.34 -71.61 -12.76
C ALA A 62 -36.35 -70.22 -12.10
N GLU A 63 -36.73 -70.14 -10.82
CA GLU A 63 -36.68 -68.89 -10.04
C GLU A 63 -35.25 -68.35 -9.95
N ALA A 64 -34.29 -69.19 -9.54
CA ALA A 64 -32.89 -68.78 -9.43
C ALA A 64 -32.29 -68.34 -10.78
N GLN A 65 -32.69 -68.97 -11.89
CA GLN A 65 -32.31 -68.53 -13.24
C GLN A 65 -32.91 -67.17 -13.60
N GLY A 66 -34.17 -66.92 -13.22
CA GLY A 66 -34.83 -65.62 -13.36
C GLY A 66 -34.12 -64.52 -12.58
N ASP A 67 -33.79 -64.79 -11.31
CA ASP A 67 -33.04 -63.86 -10.46
C ASP A 67 -31.65 -63.59 -11.02
N ASN A 68 -30.94 -64.62 -11.52
CA ASN A 68 -29.64 -64.44 -12.13
C ASN A 68 -29.70 -63.57 -13.39
N LYS A 69 -30.76 -63.71 -14.20
CA LYS A 69 -31.00 -62.84 -15.37
C LYS A 69 -31.23 -61.39 -14.95
N LEU A 70 -32.06 -61.16 -13.92
CA LEU A 70 -32.30 -59.83 -13.38
C LEU A 70 -31.02 -59.20 -12.80
N LEU A 71 -30.25 -59.95 -12.01
CA LEU A 71 -28.97 -59.48 -11.46
C LEU A 71 -27.97 -59.14 -12.57
N ARG A 72 -27.83 -59.98 -13.60
CA ARG A 72 -26.99 -59.69 -14.76
C ARG A 72 -27.43 -58.42 -15.48
N MET A 73 -28.73 -58.24 -15.68
CA MET A 73 -29.29 -57.02 -16.27
C MET A 73 -28.99 -55.79 -15.41
N THR A 74 -29.18 -55.87 -14.09
CA THR A 74 -28.89 -54.77 -13.15
C THR A 74 -27.40 -54.42 -13.10
N ILE A 75 -26.51 -55.43 -13.07
CA ILE A 75 -25.06 -55.20 -13.12
C ILE A 75 -24.67 -54.54 -14.45
N THR A 76 -25.28 -54.97 -15.56
CA THR A 76 -25.03 -54.38 -16.89
C THR A 76 -25.47 -52.92 -16.93
N LYS A 77 -26.68 -52.61 -16.42
CA LYS A 77 -27.16 -51.23 -16.25
C LYS A 77 -26.26 -50.38 -15.35
N GLN A 78 -25.78 -50.92 -14.24
CA GLN A 78 -24.88 -50.18 -13.34
C GLN A 78 -23.49 -49.92 -13.96
N ARG A 79 -22.96 -50.89 -14.72
CA ARG A 79 -21.62 -50.78 -15.35
C ARG A 79 -21.59 -49.88 -16.57
N LEU A 80 -22.65 -49.92 -17.37
CA LEU A 80 -22.77 -49.09 -18.57
C LEU A 80 -23.37 -47.71 -18.27
N GLY A 81 -23.81 -47.49 -17.02
CA GLY A 81 -24.77 -46.44 -16.71
C GLY A 81 -26.15 -46.82 -17.27
N ASP A 82 -27.22 -46.38 -16.63
CA ASP A 82 -28.54 -46.43 -17.27
C ASP A 82 -28.39 -45.75 -18.64
N GLU A 83 -28.72 -46.44 -19.73
CA GLU A 83 -28.74 -45.79 -21.06
C GLU A 83 -29.70 -44.58 -21.08
N GLU A 84 -30.58 -44.45 -20.07
CA GLU A 84 -31.44 -43.28 -19.86
C GLU A 84 -30.89 -42.22 -18.86
N VAL A 85 -29.93 -42.55 -17.99
CA VAL A 85 -29.42 -41.62 -16.95
C VAL A 85 -27.97 -41.18 -17.23
N GLY A 86 -27.23 -41.92 -18.07
CA GLY A 86 -25.96 -41.50 -18.65
C GLY A 86 -26.10 -40.41 -19.73
N ALA A 87 -27.33 -40.22 -20.23
CA ALA A 87 -27.69 -39.09 -21.07
C ALA A 87 -28.87 -38.36 -20.42
N ARG A 88 -28.57 -37.31 -19.62
CA ARG A 88 -29.46 -36.15 -19.64
C ARG A 88 -29.50 -35.68 -21.09
N HIS A 89 -30.51 -36.13 -21.84
CA HIS A 89 -30.64 -35.80 -23.25
C HIS A 89 -31.12 -34.36 -23.34
N PHE A 90 -30.21 -33.43 -23.07
CA PHE A 90 -30.34 -32.07 -23.55
C PHE A 90 -30.52 -32.17 -25.07
N PRO A 91 -31.51 -31.47 -25.65
CA PRO A 91 -31.61 -31.32 -27.08
C PRO A 91 -30.24 -31.00 -27.70
N ALA A 92 -29.94 -31.56 -28.88
CA ALA A 92 -28.61 -31.41 -29.51
C ALA A 92 -28.16 -29.93 -29.60
N HIS A 93 -29.09 -29.01 -29.84
CA HIS A 93 -28.82 -27.58 -29.88
C HIS A 93 -28.36 -27.00 -28.53
N GLU A 94 -28.97 -27.40 -27.40
CA GLU A 94 -28.54 -26.94 -26.06
C GLU A 94 -27.14 -27.46 -25.72
N ARG A 95 -26.80 -28.68 -26.15
CA ARG A 95 -25.46 -29.24 -26.00
C ARG A 95 -24.44 -28.48 -26.83
N GLU A 96 -24.76 -28.20 -28.09
CA GLU A 96 -23.90 -27.41 -28.97
C GLU A 96 -23.69 -26.00 -28.43
N ASP A 97 -24.71 -25.35 -27.88
CA ASP A 97 -24.61 -24.02 -27.31
C ASP A 97 -23.72 -24.00 -26.05
N LEU A 98 -23.85 -25.01 -25.18
CA LEU A 98 -22.96 -25.17 -24.03
C LEU A 98 -21.51 -25.43 -24.45
N VAL A 99 -21.28 -26.24 -25.49
CA VAL A 99 -19.93 -26.47 -26.04
C VAL A 99 -19.36 -25.16 -26.61
N ARG A 100 -20.13 -24.40 -27.40
CA ARG A 100 -19.70 -23.08 -27.91
C ARG A 100 -19.36 -22.11 -26.77
N GLN A 101 -20.14 -22.10 -25.70
CA GLN A 101 -19.87 -21.26 -24.52
C GLN A 101 -18.58 -21.70 -23.82
N LEU A 102 -18.33 -23.00 -23.67
CA LEU A 102 -17.10 -23.52 -23.07
C LEU A 102 -15.88 -23.24 -23.94
N GLU A 103 -15.99 -23.38 -25.26
CA GLU A 103 -14.92 -23.03 -26.20
C GLU A 103 -14.59 -21.54 -26.13
N LYS A 104 -15.61 -20.68 -26.12
CA LYS A 104 -15.42 -19.23 -25.98
C LYS A 104 -14.81 -18.86 -24.63
N ALA A 105 -15.28 -19.46 -23.55
CA ALA A 105 -14.70 -19.26 -22.22
C ALA A 105 -13.25 -19.75 -22.15
N GLY A 106 -12.94 -20.87 -22.82
CA GLY A 106 -11.57 -21.40 -22.96
C GLY A 106 -10.66 -20.43 -23.69
N GLN A 107 -11.11 -19.89 -24.83
CA GLN A 107 -10.36 -18.87 -25.57
C GLN A 107 -10.09 -17.62 -24.73
N GLN A 108 -11.12 -17.11 -24.04
CA GLN A 108 -10.98 -15.96 -23.15
C GLN A 108 -9.99 -16.23 -22.00
N LYS A 109 -10.03 -17.45 -21.44
CA LYS A 109 -9.11 -17.88 -20.39
C LYS A 109 -7.67 -17.89 -20.91
N ASP A 110 -7.44 -18.44 -22.10
CA ASP A 110 -6.11 -18.53 -22.70
C ASP A 110 -5.56 -17.12 -23.07
N GLU A 111 -6.42 -16.22 -23.57
CA GLU A 111 -6.07 -14.81 -23.81
C GLU A 111 -5.69 -14.09 -22.50
N LEU A 112 -6.46 -14.30 -21.44
CA LEU A 112 -6.16 -13.74 -20.11
C LEU A 112 -4.87 -14.32 -19.53
N GLU A 113 -4.59 -15.61 -19.71
CA GLU A 113 -3.32 -16.22 -19.27
C GLU A 113 -2.12 -15.63 -20.03
N GLN A 114 -2.25 -15.41 -21.34
CA GLN A 114 -1.21 -14.77 -22.14
C GLN A 114 -0.98 -13.31 -21.74
N SER A 115 -2.05 -12.53 -21.56
CA SER A 115 -1.93 -11.13 -21.12
C SER A 115 -1.36 -11.00 -19.71
N LEU A 116 -1.74 -11.88 -18.78
CA LEU A 116 -1.16 -11.91 -17.44
C LEU A 116 0.33 -12.21 -17.50
N LYS A 117 0.75 -13.15 -18.35
CA LYS A 117 2.17 -13.45 -18.55
C LYS A 117 2.93 -12.25 -19.10
N ALA A 118 2.42 -11.59 -20.14
CA ALA A 118 3.03 -10.38 -20.70
C ALA A 118 3.18 -9.26 -19.66
N LEU A 119 2.13 -8.98 -18.89
CA LEU A 119 2.15 -7.99 -17.81
C LEU A 119 3.12 -8.37 -16.68
N SER A 120 3.28 -9.66 -16.39
CA SER A 120 4.25 -10.14 -15.40
C SER A 120 5.69 -9.91 -15.88
N ASP A 121 5.97 -10.14 -17.16
CA ASP A 121 7.28 -9.90 -17.75
C ASP A 121 7.59 -8.39 -17.76
N GLU A 122 6.65 -7.54 -18.20
CA GLU A 122 6.78 -6.08 -18.14
C GLU A 122 7.02 -5.57 -16.71
N LEU A 123 6.30 -6.12 -15.73
CA LEU A 123 6.48 -5.77 -14.32
C LEU A 123 7.90 -6.12 -13.84
N GLN A 124 8.48 -7.21 -14.31
CA GLN A 124 9.82 -7.62 -13.96
C GLN A 124 10.86 -6.68 -14.56
N ASP A 125 10.68 -6.27 -15.81
CA ASP A 125 11.54 -5.29 -16.48
C ASP A 125 11.49 -3.93 -15.76
N VAL A 126 10.30 -3.42 -15.44
CA VAL A 126 10.15 -2.15 -14.69
C VAL A 126 10.76 -2.25 -13.29
N LYS A 127 10.65 -3.40 -12.62
CA LYS A 127 11.31 -3.63 -11.32
C LYS A 127 12.83 -3.58 -11.46
N ALA A 128 13.40 -4.17 -12.51
CA ALA A 128 14.83 -4.13 -12.78
C ALA A 128 15.31 -2.71 -13.07
N GLU A 129 14.61 -1.98 -13.95
CA GLU A 129 14.88 -0.57 -14.23
C GLU A 129 14.86 0.29 -12.96
N ARG A 130 13.84 0.10 -12.11
CA ARG A 130 13.73 0.82 -10.84
C ARG A 130 14.93 0.58 -9.93
N VAL A 131 15.47 -0.64 -9.90
CA VAL A 131 16.69 -0.95 -9.11
C VAL A 131 17.88 -0.18 -9.68
N VAL A 132 18.08 -0.19 -11.00
CA VAL A 132 19.17 0.56 -11.66
C VAL A 132 19.07 2.06 -11.38
N PHE A 133 17.87 2.64 -11.46
CA PHE A 133 17.67 4.06 -11.16
C PHE A 133 17.90 4.39 -9.69
N ARG A 134 17.51 3.51 -8.77
CA ARG A 134 17.79 3.68 -7.35
C ARG A 134 19.30 3.67 -7.07
N GLU A 135 20.02 2.67 -7.58
CA GLU A 135 21.48 2.59 -7.44
C GLU A 135 22.19 3.78 -8.07
N LYS A 136 21.66 4.32 -9.17
CA LYS A 136 22.16 5.55 -9.77
C LYS A 136 21.94 6.75 -8.84
N ALA A 137 20.75 6.89 -8.26
CA ALA A 137 20.45 7.97 -7.31
C ALA A 137 21.34 7.87 -6.06
N ASP A 138 21.53 6.66 -5.52
CA ASP A 138 22.39 6.42 -4.36
C ASP A 138 23.85 6.81 -4.66
N ARG A 139 24.40 6.39 -5.81
CA ARG A 139 25.75 6.80 -6.24
C ARG A 139 25.87 8.31 -6.41
N LEU A 140 24.90 8.96 -7.06
CA LEU A 140 24.92 10.41 -7.23
C LEU A 140 24.82 11.15 -5.88
N ASN A 141 24.04 10.62 -4.94
CA ASN A 141 23.96 11.16 -3.59
C ASN A 141 25.29 11.04 -2.84
N LEU A 142 26.02 9.93 -2.99
CA LEU A 142 27.36 9.78 -2.43
C LEU A 142 28.34 10.80 -3.01
N GLU A 143 28.36 10.97 -4.33
CA GLU A 143 29.22 11.96 -5.00
C GLU A 143 28.84 13.39 -4.59
N LEU A 144 27.55 13.70 -4.51
CA LEU A 144 27.06 15.01 -4.08
C LEU A 144 27.48 15.31 -2.63
N ASN A 145 27.31 14.34 -1.72
CA ASN A 145 27.76 14.47 -0.34
C ASN A 145 29.28 14.68 -0.24
N HIS A 146 30.06 13.97 -1.08
CA HIS A 146 31.50 14.16 -1.16
C HIS A 146 31.88 15.58 -1.62
N ILE A 147 31.26 16.08 -2.69
CA ILE A 147 31.49 17.43 -3.24
C ILE A 147 31.11 18.52 -2.23
N LEU A 148 30.01 18.33 -1.51
CA LEU A 148 29.51 19.29 -0.53
C LEU A 148 30.28 19.24 0.80
N GLY A 149 31.37 18.46 0.90
CA GLY A 149 32.19 18.37 2.10
C GLY A 149 31.47 17.71 3.28
N GLY A 150 30.44 16.91 3.00
CA GLY A 150 29.68 16.20 4.01
C GLY A 150 30.56 15.20 4.74
N GLN A 151 30.85 15.47 6.02
CA GLN A 151 31.21 14.40 6.95
C GLN A 151 30.09 13.35 6.93
N GLU A 152 30.44 12.07 6.99
CA GLU A 152 29.54 10.90 6.85
C GLU A 152 28.28 10.92 7.75
N THR A 153 28.18 11.85 8.70
CA THR A 153 27.11 11.95 9.70
C THR A 153 26.19 13.16 9.53
N ARG A 154 26.46 14.10 8.60
CA ARG A 154 25.64 15.31 8.46
C ARG A 154 24.79 15.25 7.20
N ILE A 155 23.50 14.98 7.36
CA ILE A 155 22.50 15.17 6.30
C ILE A 155 22.54 16.64 5.90
N ILE A 156 22.91 16.90 4.66
CA ILE A 156 22.96 18.25 4.10
C ILE A 156 21.54 18.61 3.66
N ASP A 157 20.96 19.59 4.35
CA ASP A 157 19.67 20.17 3.98
C ASP A 157 19.86 21.05 2.74
N VAL A 158 19.48 20.51 1.58
CA VAL A 158 19.58 21.19 0.28
C VAL A 158 18.72 22.44 0.25
N ASP A 159 17.58 22.47 0.96
CA ASP A 159 16.72 23.65 1.02
C ASP A 159 17.38 24.75 1.84
N ALA A 160 18.05 24.40 2.94
CA ALA A 160 18.85 25.34 3.72
C ALA A 160 20.01 25.93 2.88
N LEU A 161 20.73 25.11 2.12
CA LEU A 161 21.79 25.58 1.22
C LEU A 161 21.23 26.46 0.10
N CYS A 162 20.08 26.12 -0.48
CA CYS A 162 19.42 26.95 -1.49
C CYS A 162 19.03 28.33 -0.93
N MET A 163 18.51 28.37 0.31
CA MET A 163 18.18 29.63 0.98
C MET A 163 19.43 30.46 1.28
N GLU A 164 20.50 29.85 1.80
CA GLU A 164 21.77 30.53 2.05
C GLU A 164 22.35 31.09 0.74
N ASN A 165 22.35 30.30 -0.32
CA ASN A 165 22.83 30.71 -1.63
C ASN A 165 22.05 31.93 -2.16
N ARG A 166 20.71 31.92 -2.04
CA ARG A 166 19.86 33.05 -2.41
C ARG A 166 20.16 34.29 -1.59
N TYR A 167 20.31 34.13 -0.27
CA TYR A 167 20.66 35.21 0.65
C TYR A 167 22.01 35.85 0.31
N LEU A 168 23.03 35.02 0.04
CA LEU A 168 24.36 35.49 -0.33
C LEU A 168 24.35 36.25 -1.67
N HIS A 169 23.56 35.79 -2.66
CA HIS A 169 23.37 36.52 -3.92
C HIS A 169 22.72 37.89 -3.71
N GLU A 170 21.66 37.97 -2.89
CA GLU A 170 21.02 39.24 -2.53
C GLU A 170 22.00 40.16 -1.79
N ARG A 171 22.80 39.62 -0.88
CA ARG A 171 23.80 40.38 -0.13
C ARG A 171 24.90 40.92 -1.04
N LEU A 172 25.38 40.10 -1.98
CA LEU A 172 26.36 40.51 -2.98
C LEU A 172 25.81 41.62 -3.86
N LYS A 173 24.55 41.50 -4.29
CA LYS A 173 23.88 42.54 -5.09
C LYS A 173 23.78 43.87 -4.33
N GLN A 174 23.41 43.86 -3.06
CA GLN A 174 23.37 45.07 -2.22
C GLN A 174 24.74 45.75 -2.15
N VAL A 175 25.81 44.98 -1.89
CA VAL A 175 27.18 45.51 -1.83
C VAL A 175 27.61 46.07 -3.20
N GLN A 176 27.23 45.41 -4.30
CA GLN A 176 27.50 45.90 -5.65
C GLN A 176 26.83 47.28 -5.87
N GLU A 177 25.58 47.43 -5.45
CA GLU A 177 24.83 48.70 -5.51
C GLU A 177 25.50 49.78 -4.65
N GLU A 178 25.91 49.47 -3.41
CA GLU A 178 26.65 50.40 -2.55
C GLU A 178 27.97 50.85 -3.19
N VAL A 179 28.74 49.92 -3.77
CA VAL A 179 29.99 50.23 -4.49
C VAL A 179 29.72 51.15 -5.68
N THR A 180 28.66 50.90 -6.46
CA THR A 180 28.31 51.79 -7.58
C THR A 180 27.95 53.19 -7.08
N LEU A 181 27.17 53.30 -6.00
CA LEU A 181 26.77 54.56 -5.42
C LEU A 181 27.97 55.33 -4.88
N LEU A 182 28.88 54.67 -4.18
CA LEU A 182 30.15 55.25 -3.73
C LEU A 182 31.03 55.73 -4.89
N LYS A 183 31.14 54.95 -5.97
CA LYS A 183 31.87 55.37 -7.19
C LYS A 183 31.26 56.66 -7.77
N THR A 184 29.93 56.76 -7.83
CA THR A 184 29.28 58.00 -8.30
C THR A 184 29.54 59.18 -7.38
N ASN A 185 29.53 58.98 -6.06
CA ASN A 185 29.82 60.03 -5.08
C ASN A 185 31.27 60.51 -5.16
N ILE A 186 32.23 59.58 -5.27
CA ILE A 186 33.64 59.92 -5.51
C ILE A 186 33.79 60.75 -6.79
N MET A 187 33.11 60.37 -7.87
CA MET A 187 33.14 61.13 -9.13
C MET A 187 32.56 62.55 -8.96
N LYS A 188 31.44 62.68 -8.23
CA LYS A 188 30.84 63.99 -7.90
C LYS A 188 31.81 64.85 -7.09
N TYR A 189 32.43 64.31 -6.04
CA TYR A 189 33.40 65.04 -5.21
C TYR A 189 34.65 65.41 -5.98
N LYS A 190 35.18 64.52 -6.82
CA LYS A 190 36.31 64.83 -7.71
C LYS A 190 35.97 65.99 -8.65
N THR A 191 34.77 65.98 -9.24
CA THR A 191 34.31 67.06 -10.12
C THR A 191 34.14 68.38 -9.36
N ALA A 192 33.57 68.36 -8.16
CA ALA A 192 33.44 69.55 -7.32
C ALA A 192 34.81 70.10 -6.88
N LEU A 193 35.76 69.22 -6.59
CA LEU A 193 37.13 69.61 -6.22
C LEU A 193 37.88 70.25 -7.39
N GLU A 194 37.80 69.68 -8.60
CA GLU A 194 38.37 70.30 -9.80
C GLU A 194 37.71 71.64 -10.14
N ARG A 195 36.39 71.77 -9.97
CA ARG A 195 35.71 73.07 -10.09
C ARG A 195 36.29 74.11 -9.14
N ARG A 196 36.49 73.75 -7.86
CA ARG A 196 37.07 74.64 -6.83
C ARG A 196 38.53 75.00 -7.11
N LYS A 197 39.31 74.05 -7.63
CA LYS A 197 40.70 74.29 -8.09
C LYS A 197 40.72 75.28 -9.25
N ASN A 198 39.78 75.18 -10.19
CA ASN A 198 39.65 76.11 -11.30
C ASN A 198 39.09 77.49 -10.85
N THR A 199 38.38 77.58 -9.72
CA THR A 199 37.94 78.86 -9.13
C THR A 199 39.06 79.60 -8.38
N LYS A 200 40.11 78.90 -7.91
CA LYS A 200 41.22 79.49 -7.15
C LYS A 200 42.21 80.34 -7.97
N VAL A 201 41.99 80.52 -9.27
CA VAL A 201 42.77 81.47 -10.10
C VAL A 201 42.25 82.92 -9.96
N GLY A 202 41.16 83.16 -9.22
CA GLY A 202 40.68 84.52 -8.91
C GLY A 202 40.27 84.70 -7.46
N GLY A 203 41.08 85.42 -6.68
CA GLY A 203 40.64 86.16 -5.50
C GLY A 203 40.70 85.43 -4.15
N LYS A 204 41.57 85.92 -3.26
CA LYS A 204 41.53 85.69 -1.81
C LYS A 204 40.26 86.29 -1.21
N SER A 205 39.36 85.46 -0.70
CA SER A 205 38.28 85.89 0.20
C SER A 205 38.07 84.87 1.32
N ASN A 206 38.20 85.33 2.56
CA ASN A 206 38.10 84.54 3.80
C ASN A 206 36.64 84.17 4.18
N SER A 207 35.72 83.99 3.22
CA SER A 207 34.28 83.77 3.50
C SER A 207 33.77 82.35 3.22
N SER A 208 34.61 81.31 3.33
CA SER A 208 34.22 79.93 2.95
C SER A 208 33.87 79.01 4.12
N ILE A 209 33.64 79.51 5.33
CA ILE A 209 33.35 78.66 6.50
C ILE A 209 31.87 78.21 6.53
N LEU A 210 30.96 78.96 5.90
CA LEU A 210 29.50 78.77 6.10
C LEU A 210 28.77 78.02 4.98
N THR A 211 29.49 77.46 4.01
CA THR A 211 28.93 76.65 2.90
C THR A 211 29.26 75.15 3.01
N GLY A 212 29.81 74.72 4.14
CA GLY A 212 30.10 73.31 4.44
C GLY A 212 29.11 72.70 5.43
N VAL A 213 28.94 71.37 5.37
CA VAL A 213 28.15 70.58 6.32
C VAL A 213 28.67 70.84 7.74
N LEU A 214 27.91 71.56 8.56
CA LEU A 214 28.25 71.85 9.94
C LEU A 214 27.98 70.60 10.80
N SER A 215 28.96 70.20 11.61
CA SER A 215 28.81 69.13 12.59
C SER A 215 27.89 69.54 13.73
N ALA A 216 27.17 68.59 14.32
CA ALA A 216 26.30 68.83 15.48
C ALA A 216 27.02 69.52 16.65
N LYS A 217 28.32 69.27 16.84
CA LYS A 217 29.14 69.96 17.84
C LYS A 217 29.38 71.44 17.50
N GLN A 218 29.59 71.75 16.24
CA GLN A 218 29.81 73.13 15.76
C GLN A 218 28.52 73.95 15.84
N VAL A 219 27.37 73.32 15.58
CA VAL A 219 26.05 73.95 15.79
C VAL A 219 25.80 74.21 17.28
N GLN A 220 26.20 73.28 18.15
CA GLN A 220 26.06 73.45 19.60
C GLN A 220 26.96 74.57 20.14
N GLU A 221 28.23 74.66 19.71
CA GLU A 221 29.15 75.74 20.09
C GLU A 221 28.63 77.12 19.65
N LEU A 222 28.08 77.25 18.44
CA LEU A 222 27.47 78.50 17.97
C LEU A 222 26.24 78.94 18.79
N LEU A 223 25.50 77.98 19.35
CA LEU A 223 24.30 78.24 20.16
C LEU A 223 24.60 78.44 21.65
N SER A 224 25.80 78.07 22.12
CA SER A 224 26.18 78.08 23.54
C SER A 224 27.12 79.21 23.94
N GLU A 225 27.48 80.11 23.01
CA GLU A 225 28.06 81.40 23.38
C GLU A 225 27.01 82.24 24.12
N ASP A 226 27.05 82.15 25.46
CA ASP A 226 26.24 82.90 26.42
C ASP A 226 26.67 84.38 26.44
N ASN A 227 26.38 85.09 25.36
CA ASN A 227 26.37 86.54 25.32
C ASN A 227 24.98 86.95 24.85
N GLY A 228 24.23 87.63 25.73
CA GLY A 228 23.04 88.38 25.33
C GLY A 228 23.44 89.42 24.28
N CYS A 229 23.36 89.05 23.00
CA CYS A 229 23.90 89.84 21.91
C CYS A 229 22.85 89.96 20.82
N SER A 230 22.27 91.14 20.71
CA SER A 230 21.60 91.57 19.49
C SER A 230 22.61 91.49 18.35
N LEU A 231 22.61 90.37 17.61
CA LEU A 231 23.31 90.26 16.34
C LEU A 231 22.87 91.46 15.50
N PRO A 232 23.78 92.34 15.04
CA PRO A 232 23.38 93.43 14.17
C PRO A 232 22.67 92.82 12.96
N ALA A 233 21.51 93.37 12.59
CA ALA A 233 20.67 92.90 11.48
C ALA A 233 21.32 93.21 10.12
N THR A 234 22.55 92.77 9.95
CA THR A 234 23.28 92.80 8.70
C THR A 234 22.70 91.73 7.78
N PRO A 235 22.66 91.96 6.46
CA PRO A 235 22.19 90.96 5.52
C PRO A 235 22.98 89.63 5.61
N GLN A 236 24.24 89.69 6.04
CA GLN A 236 25.09 88.50 6.24
C GLN A 236 24.66 87.66 7.45
N SER A 237 24.47 88.27 8.63
CA SER A 237 24.02 87.55 9.82
C SER A 237 22.64 86.91 9.64
N ILE A 238 21.75 87.56 8.89
CA ILE A 238 20.44 87.00 8.51
C ILE A 238 20.60 85.81 7.56
N SER A 239 21.53 85.87 6.61
CA SER A 239 21.84 84.75 5.70
C SER A 239 22.41 83.55 6.43
N ASP A 240 23.33 83.78 7.37
CA ASP A 240 23.99 82.73 8.14
C ASP A 240 23.00 82.02 9.07
N LEU A 241 22.11 82.79 9.71
CA LEU A 241 21.03 82.25 10.56
C LEU A 241 19.99 81.46 9.74
N LYS A 242 19.67 81.91 8.53
CA LYS A 242 18.82 81.15 7.59
C LYS A 242 19.47 79.82 7.19
N SER A 243 20.78 79.84 6.88
CA SER A 243 21.54 78.63 6.54
C SER A 243 21.57 77.63 7.69
N LEU A 244 21.78 78.11 8.92
CA LEU A 244 21.76 77.28 10.13
C LEU A 244 20.36 76.68 10.37
N ALA A 245 19.31 77.49 10.23
CA ALA A 245 17.93 77.01 10.36
C ALA A 245 17.58 75.95 9.32
N THR A 246 18.01 76.11 8.07
CA THR A 246 17.82 75.08 7.02
C THR A 246 18.58 73.79 7.35
N ALA A 247 19.83 73.87 7.80
CA ALA A 247 20.61 72.68 8.17
C ALA A 247 20.00 71.93 9.36
N LEU A 248 19.48 72.66 10.35
CA LEU A 248 18.77 72.06 11.49
C LEU A 248 17.45 71.40 11.06
N LEU A 249 16.68 72.04 10.16
CA LEU A 249 15.45 71.46 9.61
C LEU A 249 15.73 70.19 8.80
N GLU A 250 16.77 70.19 7.97
CA GLU A 250 17.23 69.01 7.22
C GLU A 250 17.62 67.87 8.18
N THR A 251 18.39 68.18 9.23
CA THR A 251 18.79 67.18 10.25
C THR A 251 17.59 66.58 10.99
N ILE A 252 16.59 67.41 11.33
CA ILE A 252 15.35 66.93 11.97
C ILE A 252 14.57 66.05 10.98
N HIS A 253 14.50 66.45 9.71
CA HIS A 253 13.82 65.68 8.68
C HIS A 253 14.47 64.30 8.47
N GLU A 254 15.80 64.23 8.36
CA GLU A 254 16.55 62.98 8.27
C GLU A 254 16.30 62.07 9.48
N LYS A 255 16.38 62.63 10.71
CA LYS A 255 16.08 61.86 11.94
C LYS A 255 14.66 61.32 11.95
N ASN A 256 13.68 62.10 11.48
CA ASN A 256 12.30 61.65 11.36
C ASN A 256 12.16 60.48 10.37
N ILE A 257 12.83 60.54 9.21
CA ILE A 257 12.88 59.45 8.24
C ILE A 257 13.48 58.18 8.88
N ILE A 258 14.60 58.31 9.59
CA ILE A 258 15.25 57.18 10.28
C ILE A 258 14.31 56.55 11.31
N ILE A 259 13.64 57.36 12.14
CA ILE A 259 12.66 56.87 13.12
C ILE A 259 11.49 56.18 12.41
N GLN A 260 11.01 56.71 11.29
CA GLN A 260 9.94 56.09 10.51
C GLN A 260 10.36 54.72 9.96
N HIS A 261 11.56 54.60 9.37
CA HIS A 261 12.11 53.31 8.93
C HIS A 261 12.29 52.33 10.08
N GLN A 262 12.76 52.79 11.24
CA GLN A 262 12.88 51.95 12.43
C GLN A 262 11.53 51.43 12.91
N ARG A 263 10.49 52.30 12.94
CA ARG A 263 9.12 51.89 13.29
C ARG A 263 8.56 50.86 12.32
N GLN A 264 8.79 51.04 11.01
CA GLN A 264 8.35 50.09 10.00
C GLN A 264 9.08 48.74 10.14
N THR A 265 10.38 48.76 10.39
CA THR A 265 11.18 47.55 10.64
C THR A 265 10.68 46.82 11.88
N ASN A 266 10.48 47.53 12.99
CA ASN A 266 9.92 46.95 14.22
C ASN A 266 8.51 46.37 13.99
N ARG A 267 7.69 46.98 13.13
CA ARG A 267 6.37 46.45 12.77
C ARG A 267 6.47 45.13 12.01
N ILE A 268 7.39 45.03 11.05
CA ILE A 268 7.64 43.78 10.30
C ILE A 268 8.14 42.68 11.25
N LEU A 269 9.10 43.00 12.12
CA LEU A 269 9.61 42.07 13.12
C LEU A 269 8.50 41.61 14.07
N GLY A 270 7.67 42.54 14.57
CA GLY A 270 6.52 42.21 15.41
C GLY A 270 5.54 41.26 14.72
N ASN A 271 5.19 41.52 13.45
CA ASN A 271 4.34 40.62 12.66
C ASN A 271 4.95 39.22 12.52
N ARG A 272 6.26 39.13 12.28
CA ARG A 272 6.98 37.86 12.16
C ARG A 272 7.00 37.09 13.48
N VAL A 273 7.23 37.78 14.60
CA VAL A 273 7.14 37.19 15.94
C VAL A 273 5.73 36.66 16.19
N SER A 274 4.68 37.43 15.93
CA SER A 274 3.30 36.95 16.09
C SER A 274 2.95 35.77 15.16
N GLU A 275 3.55 35.71 13.96
CA GLU A 275 3.42 34.56 13.07
C GLU A 275 4.08 33.30 13.65
N LEU A 276 5.29 33.45 14.19
CA LEU A 276 6.02 32.37 14.84
C LEU A 276 5.30 31.89 16.11
N GLU A 277 4.79 32.81 16.95
CA GLU A 277 3.99 32.47 18.13
C GLU A 277 2.74 31.68 17.76
N ARG A 278 2.04 32.03 16.67
CA ARG A 278 0.90 31.23 16.18
C ARG A 278 1.33 29.85 15.72
N LYS A 279 2.40 29.76 14.92
CA LYS A 279 2.94 28.47 14.45
C LYS A 279 3.34 27.58 15.62
N LEU A 280 4.00 28.16 16.63
CA LEU A 280 4.38 27.46 17.85
C LEU A 280 3.17 26.91 18.60
N LYS A 281 2.14 27.73 18.82
CA LYS A 281 0.88 27.27 19.44
C LYS A 281 0.20 26.15 18.65
N THR A 282 0.21 26.22 17.32
CA THR A 282 -0.33 25.13 16.49
C THR A 282 0.47 23.84 16.70
N LEU A 283 1.79 23.93 16.77
CA LEU A 283 2.65 22.77 17.07
C LEU A 283 2.40 22.21 18.47
N GLU A 284 2.20 23.05 19.48
CA GLU A 284 1.81 22.63 20.85
C GLU A 284 0.49 21.85 20.85
N VAL A 285 -0.56 22.39 20.23
CA VAL A 285 -1.89 21.76 20.18
C VAL A 285 -1.86 20.43 19.41
N SER A 286 -1.03 20.34 18.36
CA SER A 286 -0.86 19.11 17.59
C SER A 286 0.00 18.05 18.27
N GLY A 287 0.59 18.33 19.43
CA GLY A 287 1.49 17.42 20.15
C GLY A 287 2.86 17.22 19.48
N LEU A 288 3.17 17.99 18.43
CA LEU A 288 4.45 17.95 17.71
C LEU A 288 5.55 18.75 18.40
N TRP A 289 5.18 19.56 19.39
CA TRP A 289 6.13 20.30 20.23
C TRP A 289 5.58 20.43 21.65
N SER A 290 6.45 20.25 22.65
CA SER A 290 6.12 20.47 24.05
C SER A 290 7.30 21.15 24.72
N LEU A 291 7.01 22.11 25.62
CA LEU A 291 8.05 22.78 26.39
C LEU A 291 8.78 21.74 27.27
N PRO A 292 10.11 21.65 27.21
CA PRO A 292 10.87 20.83 28.14
C PRO A 292 10.63 21.35 29.58
N GLY A 293 9.83 20.63 30.37
CA GLY A 293 9.57 20.93 31.78
C GLY A 293 8.13 21.21 32.21
N GLY A 294 7.13 21.13 31.31
CA GLY A 294 5.72 21.43 31.66
C GLY A 294 4.91 20.30 32.31
N GLY A 295 5.49 19.15 32.59
CA GLY A 295 4.78 18.00 33.14
C GLY A 295 4.88 17.89 34.66
N LEU A 296 4.27 18.81 35.41
CA LEU A 296 3.89 18.62 36.82
C LEU A 296 2.71 19.53 37.16
N ASN A 297 1.50 19.01 36.93
CA ASN A 297 0.33 19.05 37.82
C ASN A 297 -0.78 18.18 37.25
#